data_AF-A0A829BM72-F1
#
_entry.id   AF-A0A829BM72-F1
#
_cell.length_a   1.000
_cell.length_b   1.000
_cell.length_c   1.000
_cell.angle_alpha   90.00
_cell.angle_beta   90.00
_cell.angle_gamma   90.00
#
_symmetry.space_group_name_H-M   'P 1'
#
loop_
_entity.id
_entity.type
_entity.pdbx_description
1 polymer ?
#
loop_
_entity_poly.entity_id
_entity_poly.type
_entity_poly.pdbx_seq_one_letter_code
_entity_poly.pdbx_strand_id
1 'polypeptide(L)'
;MEYKLFNDYITLQALLKNLGVIPSGGAIKSYLANTEVLFNGQPETRRGKKLRLGDQISIPNLDIIITIIEPSSKEREDYLKNLAEKEQVVAFVKKLNKKKKQQSKQKTSTKPKKTIKFPGT
;
A
#
# COMPACT_ATOMS: atom_id res chain seq x y z
N MET A 1 17.75 1.08 12.44
CA MET A 1 16.74 0.13 11.93
C MET A 1 16.92 -0.04 10.44
N GLU A 2 16.69 -1.23 9.90
CA GLU A 2 16.87 -1.52 8.48
C GLU A 2 15.52 -1.77 7.81
N TYR A 3 15.33 -1.22 6.61
CA TYR A 3 14.15 -1.45 5.79
C TYR A 3 14.55 -2.14 4.49
N LYS A 4 14.01 -3.34 4.26
CA LYS A 4 14.27 -4.12 3.05
C LYS A 4 13.37 -3.66 1.91
N LEU A 5 13.98 -3.15 0.85
CA LEU A 5 13.26 -2.66 -0.31
C LEU A 5 13.21 -3.71 -1.44
N PHE A 6 12.03 -4.28 -1.67
CA PHE A 6 11.80 -5.30 -2.70
C PHE A 6 11.44 -4.71 -4.07
N ASN A 7 10.97 -3.47 -4.11
CA ASN A 7 10.55 -2.75 -5.32
C ASN A 7 11.61 -1.72 -5.74
N ASP A 8 11.45 -1.07 -6.88
CA ASP A 8 12.41 -0.06 -7.37
C ASP A 8 12.55 1.16 -6.43
N TYR A 9 11.46 1.52 -5.73
CA TYR A 9 11.44 2.60 -4.76
C TYR A 9 10.30 2.41 -3.76
N ILE A 10 10.43 3.06 -2.61
CA ILE A 10 9.35 3.26 -1.66
C ILE A 10 9.10 4.76 -1.47
N THR A 11 7.87 5.17 -1.15
CA THR A 11 7.59 6.57 -0.81
C THR A 11 7.76 6.79 0.69
N LEU A 12 8.14 8.01 1.10
CA LEU A 12 8.27 8.36 2.53
C LEU A 12 6.99 8.03 3.29
N GLN A 13 5.83 8.31 2.70
CA GLN A 13 4.53 7.91 3.25
C GLN A 13 4.38 6.40 3.45
N ALA A 14 4.72 5.60 2.45
CA ALA A 14 4.58 4.16 2.56
C ALA A 14 5.55 3.59 3.60
N LEU A 15 6.77 4.12 3.67
CA LEU A 15 7.77 3.72 4.67
C LEU A 15 7.26 3.99 6.09
N LEU A 16 6.85 5.24 6.39
CA LEU A 16 6.34 5.61 7.71
C LEU A 16 5.09 4.82 8.10
N LYS A 17 4.22 4.50 7.14
CA LYS A 17 3.05 3.65 7.37
C LYS A 17 3.45 2.21 7.68
N ASN A 18 4.36 1.63 6.89
CA ASN A 18 4.79 0.24 7.06
C ASN A 18 5.52 0.03 8.40
N LEU A 19 6.24 1.04 8.86
CA LEU A 19 6.91 1.05 10.17
C LEU A 19 5.96 1.36 11.34
N GLY A 20 4.69 1.68 11.07
CA GLY A 20 3.71 2.01 12.11
C GLY A 20 3.92 3.38 12.76
N VAL A 21 4.81 4.23 12.20
CA VAL A 21 5.03 5.60 12.68
C VAL A 21 3.78 6.45 12.49
N ILE A 22 3.04 6.23 11.40
CA ILE A 22 1.76 6.87 11.14
C ILE A 22 0.62 5.83 11.08
N PRO A 23 -0.57 6.15 11.61
CA PRO A 23 -1.70 5.22 11.63
C PRO A 23 -2.34 5.04 10.24
N SER A 24 -2.29 6.07 9.40
CA SER A 24 -2.86 6.02 8.06
C SER A 24 -2.13 6.96 7.10
N GLY A 25 -2.30 6.74 5.80
CA GLY A 25 -1.76 7.63 4.77
C GLY A 25 -2.35 9.04 4.78
N GLY A 26 -3.48 9.29 5.45
CA GLY A 26 -4.02 10.64 5.65
C GLY A 26 -3.27 11.42 6.73
N ALA A 27 -2.74 10.72 7.74
CA ALA A 27 -2.08 11.31 8.90
C ALA A 27 -0.69 11.89 8.59
N ILE A 28 -0.08 11.55 7.45
CA ILE A 28 1.27 12.04 7.16
C ILE A 28 1.34 13.57 6.99
N LYS A 29 0.26 14.22 6.57
CA LYS A 29 0.25 15.68 6.39
C LYS A 29 0.44 16.39 7.73
N SER A 30 -0.34 15.98 8.73
CA SER A 30 -0.20 16.52 10.09
C SER A 30 1.10 16.07 10.74
N TYR A 31 1.55 14.84 10.47
CA TYR A 31 2.81 14.33 10.99
C TYR A 31 4.01 15.17 10.52
N LEU A 32 4.17 15.40 9.21
CA LEU A 32 5.28 16.22 8.68
C LEU A 32 5.19 17.71 9.03
N ALA A 33 4.01 18.19 9.46
CA ALA A 33 3.85 19.55 9.95
C ALA A 33 4.31 19.71 11.41
N ASN A 34 4.15 18.66 12.22
CA ASN A 34 4.46 18.67 13.65
C ASN A 34 5.79 18.01 13.99
N THR A 35 6.33 17.16 13.11
CA THR A 35 7.53 16.36 13.34
C THR A 35 8.53 16.56 12.23
N GLU A 36 9.77 16.81 12.62
CA GLU A 36 10.88 16.91 11.70
C GLU A 36 11.32 15.52 11.23
N VAL A 37 11.32 15.32 9.92
CA VAL A 37 11.79 14.10 9.28
C VAL A 37 12.95 14.49 8.38
N LEU A 38 14.11 13.90 8.63
CA LEU A 38 15.34 14.14 7.91
C LEU A 38 15.56 13.03 6.87
N PHE A 39 15.77 13.40 5.63
CA PHE A 39 16.21 12.53 4.54
C PHE A 39 17.68 12.83 4.23
N ASN A 40 18.57 11.86 4.44
CA ASN A 40 20.02 12.02 4.29
C ASN A 40 20.55 13.29 4.99
N GLY A 41 20.03 13.61 6.17
CA GLY A 41 20.40 14.78 6.96
C GLY A 41 19.70 16.09 6.58
N GLN A 42 18.81 16.10 5.59
CA GLN A 42 18.05 17.29 5.17
C GLN A 42 16.57 17.17 5.55
N PRO A 43 15.94 18.21 6.12
CA PRO A 43 14.52 18.17 6.45
C PRO A 43 13.67 17.98 5.19
N GLU A 44 12.85 16.94 5.17
CA GLU A 44 12.02 16.55 4.03
C GLU A 44 10.54 16.55 4.42
N THR A 45 9.80 17.49 3.85
CA THR A 45 8.36 17.67 4.08
C THR A 45 7.51 17.04 2.98
N ARG A 46 8.13 16.47 1.94
CA ARG A 46 7.41 15.84 0.83
C ARG A 46 7.05 14.39 1.15
N ARG A 47 5.76 14.20 1.45
CA ARG A 47 5.10 12.89 1.63
C ARG A 47 5.41 11.86 0.54
N GLY A 48 5.45 12.33 -0.71
CA GLY A 48 5.67 11.52 -1.91
C GLY A 48 7.13 11.38 -2.34
N LYS A 49 8.09 11.78 -1.50
CA LYS A 49 9.51 11.58 -1.82
C LYS A 49 9.78 10.09 -2.04
N LYS A 50 10.38 9.74 -3.17
CA LYS A 50 10.78 8.38 -3.50
C LYS A 50 12.16 8.13 -2.92
N LEU A 51 12.27 7.07 -2.14
CA LEU A 51 13.51 6.60 -1.54
C LEU A 51 13.94 5.31 -2.21
N ARG A 52 15.25 5.17 -2.40
CA ARG A 52 15.92 4.07 -3.08
C ARG A 52 16.90 3.39 -2.13
N LEU A 53 17.52 2.31 -2.61
CA LEU A 53 18.57 1.61 -1.89
C LEU A 53 19.70 2.56 -1.50
N GLY A 54 20.15 2.48 -0.24
CA GLY A 54 21.19 3.33 0.32
C GLY A 54 20.70 4.65 0.93
N ASP A 55 19.44 5.04 0.73
CA ASP A 55 18.89 6.23 1.38
C ASP A 55 18.66 5.99 2.88
N GLN A 56 18.84 7.06 3.66
CA GLN A 56 18.67 7.09 5.10
C GLN A 56 17.61 8.12 5.52
N ILE A 57 16.74 7.71 6.44
CA ILE A 57 15.69 8.54 7.03
C ILE A 57 15.95 8.60 8.52
N SER A 58 16.03 9.79 9.07
CA SER A 58 16.15 10.02 10.51
C SER A 58 14.94 10.80 11.01
N ILE A 59 14.40 10.38 12.15
CA ILE A 59 13.30 11.05 12.84
C ILE A 59 13.82 11.43 14.23
N PRO A 60 14.36 12.64 14.42
CA PRO A 60 14.93 13.08 15.69
C PRO A 60 13.94 12.97 16.86
N ASN A 61 12.66 13.23 16.62
CA ASN A 61 11.63 13.16 17.67
C ASN A 61 11.44 11.76 18.28
N LEU A 62 11.80 10.71 17.54
CA LEU A 62 11.68 9.33 17.99
C LEU A 62 13.04 8.65 18.19
N ASP A 63 14.15 9.36 17.92
CA ASP A 63 15.49 8.80 17.84
C ASP A 63 15.60 7.57 16.92
N ILE A 64 14.78 7.53 15.86
CA ILE A 64 14.73 6.42 14.91
C ILE A 64 15.53 6.79 13.66
N ILE A 65 16.48 5.93 13.32
CA ILE A 65 17.22 6.00 12.05
C ILE A 65 16.88 4.74 11.23
N ILE A 66 16.43 4.96 10.00
CA ILE A 66 16.02 3.93 9.04
C ILE A 66 16.96 3.98 7.86
N THR A 67 17.61 2.86 7.56
CA THR A 67 18.46 2.71 6.37
C THR A 67 17.77 1.77 5.39
N ILE A 68 17.68 2.19 4.12
CA ILE A 68 17.10 1.36 3.07
C ILE A 68 18.17 0.42 2.52
N ILE A 69 17.94 -0.87 2.70
CA ILE A 69 18.86 -1.93 2.28
C ILE A 69 18.22 -2.83 1.23
N GLU A 70 19.09 -3.49 0.48
CA GLU A 70 18.68 -4.51 -0.48
C GLU A 70 18.31 -5.81 0.27
N PRO A 71 17.17 -6.44 -0.06
CA PRO A 71 16.80 -7.74 0.48
C PRO A 71 17.76 -8.82 -0.03
N SER A 72 18.02 -9.82 0.81
CA SER A 72 18.87 -10.96 0.43
C SER A 72 18.23 -11.79 -0.69
N SER A 73 19.05 -12.45 -1.51
CA SER A 73 18.58 -13.23 -2.68
C SER A 73 17.56 -14.32 -2.31
N LYS A 74 17.69 -14.93 -1.13
CA LYS A 74 16.79 -15.98 -0.65
C LYS A 74 15.40 -15.44 -0.29
N GLU A 75 15.35 -14.26 0.34
CA GLU A 75 14.09 -13.60 0.72
C GLU A 75 13.32 -13.10 -0.50
N ARG A 76 14.03 -12.72 -1.57
CA ARG A 76 13.39 -12.41 -2.86
C ARG A 76 12.68 -13.61 -3.46
N GLU A 77 13.28 -14.78 -3.40
CA GLU A 77 12.69 -16.00 -3.98
C GLU A 77 11.41 -16.41 -3.23
N ASP A 78 11.42 -16.34 -1.91
CA ASP A 78 10.24 -16.62 -1.09
C ASP A 78 9.13 -15.59 -1.35
N TYR A 79 9.48 -14.32 -1.55
CA TYR A 79 8.51 -13.29 -1.94
C TYR A 79 7.85 -13.59 -3.29
N LEU A 80 8.63 -14.04 -4.28
CA LEU A 80 8.13 -14.41 -5.60
C LEU A 80 7.19 -15.61 -5.55
N LYS A 81 7.50 -16.63 -4.73
CA LYS A 81 6.62 -17.80 -4.52
C LYS A 81 5.28 -17.37 -3.92
N ASN A 82 5.31 -16.54 -2.88
CA ASN A 82 4.09 -16.01 -2.25
C ASN A 82 3.25 -15.15 -3.21
N LEU A 83 3.89 -14.37 -4.07
CA LEU A 83 3.19 -13.56 -5.07
C LEU A 83 2.48 -14.45 -6.09
N ALA A 84 3.17 -15.47 -6.60
CA ALA A 84 2.61 -16.44 -7.54
C ALA A 84 1.41 -17.19 -6.94
N GLU A 85 1.51 -17.64 -5.69
CA GLU A 85 0.40 -18.28 -4.99
C GLU A 85 -0.80 -17.34 -4.84
N LYS A 86 -0.58 -16.08 -4.46
CA LYS A 86 -1.64 -15.06 -4.37
C LYS A 86 -2.33 -14.84 -5.71
N GLU A 87 -1.59 -14.77 -6.81
CA GLU A 87 -2.15 -14.61 -8.15
C GLU A 87 -3.04 -15.79 -8.55
N GLN A 88 -2.62 -17.02 -8.24
CA GLN A 88 -3.41 -18.22 -8.49
C GLN A 88 -4.72 -18.21 -7.69
N VAL A 89 -4.67 -17.86 -6.41
CA VAL A 89 -5.86 -17.73 -5.56
C VAL A 89 -6.80 -16.65 -6.10
N VAL A 90 -6.27 -15.48 -6.48
CA VAL A 90 -7.09 -14.39 -7.07
C VAL A 90 -7.74 -14.85 -8.37
N ALA A 91 -7.02 -15.55 -9.24
CA ALA A 91 -7.57 -16.09 -10.49
C ALA A 91 -8.68 -17.13 -10.22
N PHE A 92 -8.48 -18.00 -9.23
CA PHE A 92 -9.46 -18.99 -8.81
C PHE A 92 -10.73 -18.35 -8.23
N VAL A 93 -10.60 -17.39 -7.31
CA VAL A 93 -11.72 -16.64 -6.73
C VAL A 93 -12.49 -15.87 -7.81
N LYS A 94 -11.78 -15.23 -8.75
CA LYS A 94 -12.41 -14.57 -9.91
C LYS A 94 -13.22 -15.58 -10.75
N LYS A 95 -12.70 -16.79 -11.00
CA LYS A 95 -13.43 -17.86 -11.70
C LYS A 95 -14.67 -18.31 -10.92
N LEU A 96 -14.57 -18.52 -9.60
CA LEU A 96 -15.70 -18.89 -8.74
C LEU A 96 -16.81 -17.81 -8.73
N ASN A 97 -16.44 -16.55 -8.56
CA ASN A 97 -17.39 -15.43 -8.57
C ASN A 97 -18.08 -15.27 -9.94
N LYS A 98 -17.35 -15.50 -11.04
CA LYS A 98 -17.92 -15.49 -12.40
C LYS A 98 -18.97 -16.59 -12.57
N LYS A 99 -18.69 -17.82 -12.11
CA LYS A 99 -19.65 -18.95 -12.15
C LYS A 99 -20.90 -18.68 -11.31
N LYS A 100 -20.75 -18.15 -10.08
CA LYS A 100 -21.88 -17.78 -9.20
C LYS A 100 -22.76 -16.69 -9.82
N LYS A 101 -22.16 -15.69 -10.48
CA LYS A 101 -22.87 -14.61 -11.19
C LYS A 101 -23.63 -15.10 -12.44
N GLN A 102 -23.16 -16.15 -13.10
CA GLN A 102 -23.85 -16.78 -14.23
C GLN A 102 -25.06 -17.62 -13.74
N GLN A 103 -24.91 -18.36 -12.63
CA GLN A 103 -26.02 -19.11 -12.02
C GLN A 103 -27.12 -18.19 -11.45
N SER A 104 -26.76 -17.02 -10.90
CA SER A 104 -27.77 -16.06 -10.42
C SER A 104 -28.55 -15.38 -11.54
N LYS A 105 -27.95 -15.19 -12.73
CA LYS A 105 -28.61 -14.59 -13.91
C LYS A 105 -29.69 -15.49 -14.51
N GLN A 106 -29.58 -16.82 -14.37
CA GLN A 106 -30.63 -17.75 -14.80
C GLN A 106 -31.81 -17.82 -13.82
N LYS A 107 -31.68 -17.32 -12.58
CA LYS A 107 -32.76 -17.33 -11.56
C LYS A 107 -33.61 -16.05 -11.46
N THR A 108 -33.32 -15.00 -12.23
CA THR A 108 -34.10 -13.75 -12.19
C THR A 108 -34.61 -13.34 -13.57
N SER A 109 -35.44 -14.19 -14.18
CA SER A 109 -36.42 -13.77 -15.17
C SER A 109 -37.76 -13.53 -14.46
N THR A 110 -37.96 -12.35 -13.88
CA THR A 110 -39.27 -11.67 -13.65
C THR A 110 -39.11 -10.51 -12.67
N LYS A 111 -39.09 -9.28 -13.23
CA LYS A 111 -39.68 -8.01 -12.73
C LYS A 111 -38.75 -6.81 -13.00
N PRO A 112 -39.22 -5.79 -13.73
CA PRO A 112 -38.43 -4.61 -14.04
C PRO A 112 -38.25 -3.73 -12.79
N LYS A 113 -37.02 -3.28 -12.53
CA LYS A 113 -36.72 -2.30 -11.47
C LYS A 113 -37.18 -0.91 -11.92
N LYS A 114 -38.17 -0.33 -11.23
CA LYS A 114 -38.53 1.08 -11.39
C LYS A 114 -37.45 1.96 -10.76
N THR A 115 -36.92 2.91 -11.53
CA THR A 115 -36.02 3.97 -11.04
C THR A 115 -36.86 5.12 -10.49
N ILE A 116 -36.68 5.47 -9.22
CA ILE A 116 -37.25 6.68 -8.62
C ILE A 116 -36.31 7.83 -8.99
N LYS A 117 -36.82 8.84 -9.72
CA LYS A 117 -36.09 10.08 -10.04
C LYS A 117 -36.56 11.17 -9.10
N PHE A 118 -35.64 11.76 -8.33
CA PHE A 118 -35.93 12.91 -7.49
C PHE A 118 -36.09 14.16 -8.38
N PRO A 119 -37.18 14.93 -8.26
CA PRO A 119 -37.28 16.24 -8.89
C PRO A 119 -36.35 17.22 -8.16
N GLY A 120 -35.47 17.88 -8.91
CA GLY A 120 -34.63 18.95 -8.36
C GLY A 120 -35.47 20.17 -8.01
N THR A 121 -35.15 20.81 -6.89
CA THR A 121 -35.59 22.16 -6.51
C THR A 121 -34.73 23.21 -7.18
#